data_AF-A0A7Y3A487-F1
#
_entry.id   AF-A0A7Y3A487-F1
#
_cell.length_a   1.000
_cell.length_b   1.000
_cell.length_c   1.000
_cell.angle_alpha   90.00
_cell.angle_beta   90.00
_cell.angle_gamma   90.00
#
_symmetry.space_group_name_H-M   'P 1'
#
loop_
_entity.id
_entity.type
_entity.pdbx_description
1 polymer ?
#
loop_
_entity_poly.entity_id
_entity_poly.type
_entity_poly.pdbx_seq_one_letter_code
_entity_poly.pdbx_strand_id
1 'polypeptide(L)'
;MAVMTGNTYGLSETTTPINFTDNAFVSFGSNAQLLLVTGEHALWAGDAKANGQVRFSGADNDTNSIKDHVLADPGNGFNSVTYTSTGYLQIDINMNGSGRFSGSGNDSNIIKDNVLAHPGNGFNSVTYIINPTVPPGN
;
A
#
# COMPACT_ATOMS: atom_id res chain seq x y z
N MET A 1 2.87 -3.39 2.35
CA MET A 1 4.32 -3.10 2.39
C MET A 1 4.94 -3.73 3.61
N ALA A 2 6.22 -4.10 3.57
CA ALA A 2 6.92 -4.68 4.72
C ALA A 2 7.72 -3.62 5.48
N VAL A 3 7.89 -3.83 6.78
CA VAL A 3 8.76 -3.04 7.67
C VAL A 3 9.62 -4.00 8.48
N MET A 4 10.80 -3.57 8.90
CA MET A 4 11.63 -4.30 9.84
C MET A 4 12.19 -3.39 10.93
N THR A 5 12.66 -4.00 12.03
CA THR A 5 13.28 -3.27 13.13
C THR A 5 14.58 -2.60 12.67
N GLY A 6 14.84 -1.39 13.16
CA GLY A 6 16.10 -0.68 12.90
C GLY A 6 17.29 -1.29 13.65
N ASN A 7 17.02 -1.90 14.81
CA ASN A 7 18.01 -2.59 15.63
C ASN A 7 17.90 -4.11 15.48
N THR A 8 18.98 -4.82 15.80
CA THR A 8 19.00 -6.27 15.91
C THR A 8 18.42 -6.71 17.27
N TYR A 9 17.54 -7.72 17.24
CA TYR A 9 16.98 -8.33 18.44
C TYR A 9 17.42 -9.80 18.49
N GLY A 10 18.11 -10.18 19.56
CA GLY A 10 18.48 -11.57 19.81
C GLY A 10 17.27 -12.39 20.29
N LEU A 11 17.24 -13.68 19.93
CA LEU A 11 16.25 -14.60 20.48
C LEU A 11 16.54 -14.83 21.96
N SER A 12 15.51 -14.72 22.80
CA SER A 12 15.60 -14.86 24.25
C SER A 12 14.33 -15.52 24.77
N GLU A 13 14.44 -16.26 25.88
CA GLU A 13 13.28 -16.79 26.62
C GLU A 13 12.47 -15.66 27.28
N THR A 14 13.08 -14.48 27.43
CA THR A 14 12.40 -13.26 27.87
C THR A 14 11.78 -12.55 26.68
N THR A 15 10.45 -12.41 26.68
CA THR A 15 9.71 -11.68 25.66
C THR A 15 10.13 -10.20 25.62
N THR A 16 10.58 -9.74 24.46
CA THR A 16 10.79 -8.32 24.19
C THR A 16 9.64 -7.82 23.30
N PRO A 17 8.80 -6.88 23.77
CA PRO A 17 7.72 -6.36 22.94
C PRO A 17 8.31 -5.55 21.78
N ILE A 18 7.92 -5.91 20.55
CA ILE A 18 8.21 -5.13 19.35
C ILE A 18 6.88 -4.52 18.92
N ASN A 19 6.81 -3.19 18.93
CA ASN A 19 5.61 -2.46 18.53
C ASN A 19 5.92 -1.48 17.39
N PHE A 20 5.47 -1.82 16.18
CA PHE A 20 5.63 -0.97 14.99
C PHE A 20 4.62 0.17 14.91
N THR A 21 3.61 0.23 15.80
CA THR A 21 2.69 1.39 15.85
C THR A 21 3.21 2.52 16.73
N ASP A 22 4.20 2.24 17.59
CA ASP A 22 4.81 3.24 18.48
C ASP A 22 5.71 4.19 17.67
N ASN A 23 5.45 5.49 17.76
CA ASN A 23 6.24 6.53 17.10
C ASN A 23 7.69 6.61 17.59
N ALA A 24 7.98 6.14 18.80
CA ALA A 24 9.35 6.06 19.30
C ALA A 24 10.12 4.83 18.76
N PHE A 25 9.44 3.87 18.14
CA PHE A 25 10.07 2.66 17.64
C PHE A 25 10.82 2.92 16.33
N VAL A 26 12.11 2.58 16.31
CA VAL A 26 12.96 2.82 15.14
C VAL A 26 12.79 1.67 14.14
N SER A 27 12.23 1.97 12.96
CA SER A 27 12.21 1.07 11.82
C SER A 27 13.50 1.18 11.00
N PHE A 28 13.83 0.13 10.24
CA PHE A 28 14.92 0.18 9.28
C PHE A 28 14.63 1.10 8.09
N GLY A 29 15.68 1.75 7.60
CA GLY A 29 15.62 2.67 6.46
C GLY A 29 14.87 3.98 6.76
N SER A 30 14.35 4.61 5.72
CA SER A 30 13.69 5.92 5.80
C SER A 30 12.32 5.87 5.13
N ASN A 31 11.33 6.52 5.74
CA ASN A 31 9.93 6.56 5.27
C ASN A 31 9.27 5.18 5.11
N ALA A 32 9.73 4.17 5.87
CA ALA A 32 9.16 2.82 5.87
C ALA A 32 7.68 2.79 6.29
N GLN A 33 7.29 3.78 7.08
CA GLN A 33 5.96 3.93 7.67
C GLN A 33 5.49 5.38 7.53
N LEU A 34 4.18 5.56 7.64
CA LEU A 34 3.51 6.85 7.69
C LEU A 34 3.04 7.11 9.12
N LEU A 35 3.39 8.26 9.70
CA LEU A 35 2.83 8.72 10.96
C LEU A 35 1.40 9.24 10.72
N LEU A 36 0.42 8.56 11.30
CA LEU A 36 -0.98 8.96 11.24
C LEU A 36 -1.24 10.15 12.15
N VAL A 37 -2.33 10.87 11.86
CA VAL A 37 -2.83 11.97 12.73
C VAL A 37 -3.20 11.50 14.13
N THR A 38 -3.45 10.19 14.31
CA THR A 38 -3.71 9.54 15.60
C THR A 38 -2.45 9.37 16.45
N GLY A 39 -1.26 9.59 15.87
CA GLY A 39 0.04 9.42 16.53
C GLY A 39 0.66 8.04 16.35
N GLU A 40 -0.02 7.12 15.68
CA GLU A 40 0.47 5.77 15.38
C GLU A 40 1.16 5.70 14.02
N HIS A 41 2.14 4.81 13.88
CA HIS A 41 2.71 4.48 12.57
C HIS A 41 1.89 3.41 11.85
N ALA A 42 1.68 3.63 10.56
CA ALA A 42 1.05 2.69 9.65
C ALA A 42 1.94 2.38 8.45
N LEU A 43 1.65 1.26 7.79
CA LEU A 43 2.32 0.88 6.54
C LEU A 43 1.64 1.59 5.36
N TRP A 44 2.42 1.84 4.31
CA TRP A 44 1.89 2.33 3.05
C TRP A 44 1.00 1.28 2.38
N ALA A 45 -0.23 1.65 2.07
CA ALA A 45 -1.18 0.84 1.31
C ALA A 45 -1.08 1.14 -0.19
N GLY A 46 -1.53 0.22 -1.05
CA GLY A 46 -1.65 0.46 -2.49
C GLY A 46 -1.00 -0.56 -3.42
N ASP A 47 -0.37 -1.61 -2.89
CA ASP A 47 0.20 -2.69 -3.68
C ASP A 47 -0.89 -3.69 -4.09
N ALA A 48 -1.66 -3.32 -5.11
CA ALA A 48 -2.75 -4.14 -5.65
C ALA A 48 -2.23 -5.42 -6.34
N LYS A 49 -0.91 -5.55 -6.55
CA LYS A 49 -0.29 -6.69 -7.25
C LYS A 49 0.54 -7.60 -6.36
N ALA A 50 0.72 -7.26 -5.08
CA ALA A 50 1.55 -7.99 -4.12
C ALA A 50 3.01 -8.17 -4.61
N ASN A 51 3.56 -7.16 -5.29
CA ASN A 51 4.96 -7.17 -5.75
C ASN A 51 5.90 -6.35 -4.85
N GLY A 52 5.39 -5.88 -3.71
CA GLY A 52 6.11 -5.09 -2.72
C GLY A 52 6.31 -3.63 -3.11
N GLN A 53 5.70 -3.16 -4.20
CA GLN A 53 5.87 -1.79 -4.70
C GLN A 53 4.51 -1.13 -4.92
N VAL A 54 4.42 0.17 -4.63
CA VAL A 54 3.22 0.96 -4.90
C VAL A 54 3.49 1.95 -6.01
N ARG A 55 2.71 1.85 -7.08
CA ARG A 55 2.81 2.64 -8.31
C ARG A 55 1.45 3.09 -8.78
N PHE A 56 1.26 4.41 -8.86
CA PHE A 56 0.02 4.97 -9.40
C PHE A 56 0.00 4.99 -10.94
N SER A 57 1.12 5.35 -11.57
CA SER A 57 1.24 5.58 -13.00
C SER A 57 2.55 4.98 -13.56
N GLY A 58 2.68 4.94 -14.89
CA GLY A 58 3.80 4.33 -15.60
C GLY A 58 3.55 2.86 -15.98
N ALA A 59 4.58 2.19 -16.48
CA ALA A 59 4.51 0.76 -16.74
C ALA A 59 4.34 -0.03 -15.44
N ASP A 60 3.59 -1.13 -15.51
CA ASP A 60 3.33 -1.99 -14.35
C ASP A 60 2.81 -1.22 -13.12
N ASN A 61 1.88 -0.29 -13.31
CA ASN A 61 1.22 0.38 -12.19
C ASN A 61 0.11 -0.49 -11.55
N ASP A 62 -0.19 -0.23 -10.28
CA ASP A 62 -1.20 -0.95 -9.50
C ASP A 62 -2.62 -0.56 -9.93
N THR A 63 -2.83 0.70 -10.31
CA THR A 63 -4.09 1.22 -10.83
C THR A 63 -4.64 0.42 -12.02
N ASN A 64 -3.77 -0.05 -12.93
CA ASN A 64 -4.13 -0.91 -14.05
C ASN A 64 -4.56 -2.30 -13.58
N SER A 65 -3.93 -2.87 -12.55
CA SER A 65 -4.38 -4.16 -12.01
C SER A 65 -5.78 -4.08 -11.39
N ILE A 66 -6.11 -2.95 -10.74
CA ILE A 66 -7.47 -2.68 -10.25
C ILE A 66 -8.45 -2.61 -11.42
N LYS A 67 -8.11 -1.84 -12.47
CA LYS A 67 -8.92 -1.73 -13.69
C LYS A 67 -9.21 -3.09 -14.31
N ASP A 68 -8.16 -3.88 -14.51
CA ASP A 68 -8.25 -5.15 -15.21
C ASP A 68 -9.08 -6.15 -14.39
N HIS A 69 -8.93 -6.15 -13.07
CA HIS A 69 -9.79 -6.95 -12.17
C HIS A 69 -11.26 -6.52 -12.23
N VAL A 70 -11.54 -5.22 -12.16
CA VAL A 70 -12.91 -4.68 -12.22
C VAL A 70 -13.58 -5.01 -13.56
N LEU A 71 -12.85 -4.93 -14.66
CA LEU A 71 -13.36 -5.28 -15.99
C LEU A 71 -13.55 -6.79 -16.18
N ALA A 72 -12.72 -7.62 -15.53
CA ALA A 72 -12.82 -9.07 -15.59
C ALA A 72 -13.83 -9.67 -14.59
N ASP A 73 -14.44 -8.86 -13.73
CA ASP A 73 -15.42 -9.32 -12.74
C ASP A 73 -16.63 -9.98 -13.44
N PRO A 74 -16.98 -11.24 -13.12
CA PRO A 74 -18.12 -11.93 -13.72
C PRO A 74 -19.46 -11.20 -13.55
N GLY A 75 -19.61 -10.38 -12.50
CA GLY A 75 -20.77 -9.54 -12.26
C GLY A 75 -20.80 -8.26 -13.10
N ASN A 76 -19.70 -7.89 -13.75
CA ASN A 76 -19.58 -6.70 -14.61
C ASN A 76 -20.01 -6.99 -16.05
N GLY A 77 -21.26 -7.41 -16.26
CA GLY A 77 -21.78 -7.77 -17.58
C GLY A 77 -21.76 -6.65 -18.63
N PHE A 78 -21.57 -5.39 -18.21
CA PHE A 78 -21.47 -4.22 -19.09
C PHE A 78 -20.04 -3.75 -19.35
N ASN A 79 -19.02 -4.43 -18.80
CA ASN A 79 -17.62 -4.03 -18.88
C ASN A 79 -17.39 -2.56 -18.45
N SER A 80 -18.07 -2.13 -17.39
CA SER A 80 -17.96 -0.76 -16.88
C SER A 80 -16.73 -0.59 -16.00
N VAL A 81 -15.93 0.44 -16.27
CA VAL A 81 -14.78 0.82 -15.43
C VAL A 81 -15.17 1.42 -14.07
N THR A 82 -16.45 1.74 -13.88
CA THR A 82 -17.02 2.23 -12.61
C THR A 82 -17.72 1.14 -11.80
N TYR A 83 -17.66 -0.12 -12.27
CA TYR A 83 -18.21 -1.25 -11.54
C TYR A 83 -17.51 -1.42 -10.18
N THR A 84 -18.26 -1.91 -9.19
CA THR A 84 -17.74 -2.22 -7.85
C THR A 84 -17.67 -3.72 -7.69
N SER A 85 -16.46 -4.26 -7.61
CA SER A 85 -16.22 -5.65 -7.25
C SER A 85 -16.33 -5.79 -5.73
N THR A 86 -17.14 -6.72 -5.25
CA THR A 86 -17.39 -6.91 -3.80
C THR A 86 -16.73 -8.18 -3.29
N GLY A 87 -16.05 -8.09 -2.14
CA GLY A 87 -15.42 -9.22 -1.48
C GLY A 87 -14.14 -8.84 -0.75
N TYR A 88 -13.41 -9.86 -0.28
CA TYR A 88 -12.04 -9.67 0.19
C TYR A 88 -11.09 -9.72 -1.01
N LEU A 89 -10.79 -8.54 -1.55
CA LEU A 89 -10.08 -8.41 -2.82
C LEU A 89 -8.74 -7.74 -2.61
N GLN A 90 -7.73 -8.20 -3.34
CA GLN A 90 -6.41 -7.57 -3.32
C GLN A 90 -6.43 -6.13 -3.86
N ILE A 91 -7.42 -5.83 -4.72
CA ILE A 91 -7.64 -4.51 -5.31
C ILE A 91 -8.42 -3.55 -4.40
N ASP A 92 -8.96 -4.04 -3.28
CA ASP A 92 -9.64 -3.25 -2.25
C ASP A 92 -8.60 -2.75 -1.25
N ILE A 93 -8.08 -1.54 -1.50
CA ILE A 93 -6.90 -1.01 -0.82
C ILE A 93 -7.22 -0.52 0.59
N ASN A 94 -8.46 -0.07 0.82
CA ASN A 94 -8.92 0.33 2.16
C ASN A 94 -9.62 -0.79 2.94
N MET A 95 -9.73 -1.99 2.35
CA MET A 95 -10.34 -3.18 2.96
C MET A 95 -11.79 -2.96 3.42
N ASN A 96 -12.57 -2.16 2.68
CA ASN A 96 -13.97 -1.90 2.99
C ASN A 96 -14.95 -2.95 2.41
N GLY A 97 -14.43 -3.96 1.72
CA GLY A 97 -15.17 -5.01 1.03
C GLY A 97 -15.56 -4.65 -0.41
N SER A 98 -15.05 -3.55 -0.98
CA SER A 98 -15.43 -3.03 -2.30
C SER A 98 -14.23 -2.49 -3.07
N GLY A 99 -13.74 -3.26 -4.04
CA GLY A 99 -12.70 -2.83 -4.98
C GLY A 99 -13.26 -2.01 -6.13
N ARG A 100 -12.70 -0.81 -6.35
CA ARG A 100 -13.16 0.15 -7.35
C ARG A 100 -11.99 0.80 -8.09
N PHE A 101 -12.00 0.71 -9.42
CA PHE A 101 -11.01 1.39 -10.25
C PHE A 101 -11.27 2.89 -10.38
N SER A 102 -12.53 3.28 -10.60
CA SER A 102 -12.92 4.67 -10.84
C SER A 102 -14.25 5.02 -10.16
N GLY A 103 -14.68 6.27 -10.29
CA GLY A 103 -15.86 6.80 -9.58
C GLY A 103 -15.53 7.31 -8.18
N SER A 104 -16.57 7.60 -7.38
CA SER A 104 -16.38 8.12 -6.02
C SER A 104 -15.88 7.03 -5.07
N GLY A 105 -14.91 7.38 -4.22
CA GLY A 105 -14.32 6.46 -3.24
C GLY A 105 -13.56 5.30 -3.88
N ASN A 106 -12.91 5.51 -5.03
CA ASN A 106 -12.14 4.48 -5.70
C ASN A 106 -10.75 4.25 -5.08
N ASP A 107 -10.25 3.03 -5.23
CA ASP A 107 -8.98 2.56 -4.70
C ASP A 107 -7.76 3.13 -5.44
N SER A 108 -7.91 3.43 -6.73
CA SER A 108 -6.87 4.07 -7.55
C SER A 108 -6.46 5.44 -6.98
N ASN A 109 -7.40 6.19 -6.41
CA ASN A 109 -7.12 7.46 -5.75
C ASN A 109 -6.36 7.27 -4.44
N ILE A 110 -6.63 6.20 -3.69
CA ILE A 110 -5.86 5.90 -2.47
C ILE A 110 -4.39 5.65 -2.84
N ILE A 111 -4.14 4.89 -3.92
CA ILE A 111 -2.79 4.66 -4.45
C ILE A 111 -2.13 5.98 -4.85
N LYS A 112 -2.84 6.82 -5.62
CA LYS A 112 -2.35 8.14 -6.05
C LYS A 112 -1.95 9.01 -4.86
N ASP A 113 -2.83 9.10 -3.88
CA ASP A 113 -2.66 9.98 -2.72
C ASP A 113 -1.47 9.51 -1.88
N ASN A 114 -1.31 8.18 -1.69
CA ASN A 114 -0.13 7.61 -1.03
C ASN A 114 1.17 7.91 -1.80
N VAL A 115 1.18 7.75 -3.12
CA VAL A 115 2.36 8.04 -3.96
C VAL A 115 2.76 9.51 -3.89
N LEU A 116 1.79 10.42 -3.91
CA LEU A 116 2.03 11.86 -3.83
C LEU A 116 2.43 12.32 -2.42
N ALA A 117 1.85 11.72 -1.38
CA ALA A 117 2.13 12.06 0.01
C ALA A 117 3.45 11.45 0.54
N HIS A 118 4.05 10.51 -0.19
CA HIS A 118 5.27 9.85 0.26
C HIS A 118 6.43 10.85 0.44
N PRO A 119 7.06 10.98 1.63
CA PRO A 119 8.08 12.00 1.87
C PRO A 119 9.33 11.88 0.99
N GLY A 120 9.62 10.67 0.49
CA GLY A 120 10.67 10.44 -0.50
C GLY A 120 10.35 10.97 -1.90
N ASN A 121 9.09 11.35 -2.17
CA ASN A 121 8.64 11.93 -3.44
C ASN A 121 8.72 13.47 -3.40
N GLY A 122 9.93 14.01 -3.27
CA GLY A 122 10.13 15.47 -3.12
C GLY A 122 9.65 16.33 -4.29
N PHE A 123 9.36 15.73 -5.45
CA PHE A 123 8.84 16.42 -6.63
C PHE A 123 7.33 16.22 -6.84
N ASN A 124 6.63 15.52 -5.94
CA ASN A 124 5.22 15.15 -6.08
C ASN A 124 4.93 14.48 -7.45
N SER A 125 5.83 13.62 -7.89
CA SER A 125 5.68 12.93 -9.17
C SER A 125 4.67 11.79 -9.05
N VAL A 126 3.70 11.74 -9.96
CA VAL A 126 2.73 10.63 -10.09
C VAL A 126 3.36 9.32 -10.55
N THR A 127 4.60 9.36 -11.06
CA THR A 127 5.38 8.17 -11.46
C THR A 127 6.35 7.69 -10.38
N TYR A 128 6.36 8.31 -9.20
CA TYR A 128 7.17 7.86 -8.08
C TYR A 128 6.76 6.45 -7.63
N ILE A 129 7.75 5.66 -7.23
CA ILE A 129 7.58 4.28 -6.80
C ILE A 129 7.88 4.21 -5.32
N ILE A 130 6.89 3.81 -4.51
CA ILE A 130 7.14 3.46 -3.12
C ILE A 130 7.71 2.05 -3.09
N ASN A 131 8.94 1.91 -2.59
CA ASN A 131 9.65 0.63 -2.47
C ASN A 131 9.56 0.11 -1.03
N PRO A 132 9.64 -1.21 -0.81
CA PRO A 132 9.60 -1.76 0.53
C PRO A 132 10.91 -1.42 1.25
N THR A 133 10.82 -1.11 2.54
CA THR A 133 11.99 -0.70 3.33
C THR A 133 12.51 -1.87 4.17
N VAL A 134 12.87 -2.94 3.47
CA VAL A 134 13.51 -4.13 4.03
C VAL A 134 14.67 -4.54 3.11
N PRO A 135 15.74 -5.15 3.63
CA PRO A 135 16.81 -5.70 2.82
C PRO A 135 16.27 -6.68 1.77
N PRO A 136 16.92 -6.78 0.59
CA PRO A 136 16.61 -7.83 -0.37
C PRO A 136 16.73 -9.19 0.32
N GLY A 137 15.75 -10.07 0.10
CA GLY A 137 15.90 -11.48 0.48
C GLY A 137 17.09 -12.09 -0.27
N ASN A 138 17.87 -12.91 0.43
CA ASN A 138 18.89 -13.76 -0.20
C ASN A 138 18.25 -14.87 -1.06
#